data_AF-A0A062WS19-F1
#
_entry.id   AF-A0A062WS19-F1
#
_cell.length_a   1.000
_cell.length_b   1.000
_cell.length_c   1.000
_cell.angle_alpha   90.00
_cell.angle_beta   90.00
_cell.angle_gamma   90.00
#
_symmetry.space_group_name_H-M   'P 1'
#
loop_
_entity.id
_entity.type
_entity.pdbx_description
1 polymer ?
#
loop_
_entity_poly.entity_id
_entity_poly.type
_entity_poly.pdbx_seq_one_letter_code
_entity_poly.pdbx_strand_id
1 'polypeptide(L)'
;MARTAERVRVVLERSGGLLGRSVRRGLDTVDLSEQEAENLRRLAREAVHRGGLVATTDAADAGQVDSIEARGSTEAREQRDVGADRFVYTLEIDRAGEHAVRTFSEPVPDEVRPLLALLRTAPLLPASRP
;
A
#
# COMPACT_ATOMS: atom_id res chain seq x y z
N MET A 1 14.91 1.03 29.40
CA MET A 1 14.60 -0.03 28.42
C MET A 1 14.17 0.64 27.13
N ALA A 2 15.07 0.73 26.15
CA ALA A 2 14.72 1.24 24.84
C ALA A 2 13.80 0.22 24.18
N ARG A 3 12.50 0.52 24.06
CA ARG A 3 11.66 -0.22 23.12
C ARG A 3 12.27 0.09 21.76
N THR A 4 12.84 -0.90 21.09
CA THR A 4 13.30 -0.75 19.71
C THR A 4 12.11 -0.22 18.92
N ALA A 5 12.17 1.05 18.52
CA ALA A 5 11.03 1.70 17.91
C ALA A 5 10.71 0.97 16.61
N GLU A 6 9.47 0.54 16.47
CA GLU A 6 9.03 -0.31 15.37
C GLU A 6 9.35 0.34 14.02
N ARG A 7 10.07 -0.37 13.15
CA ARG A 7 10.32 0.08 11.79
C ARG A 7 9.05 -0.11 10.96
N VAL A 8 8.64 0.94 10.27
CA VAL A 8 7.51 0.94 9.35
C VAL A 8 7.96 1.54 8.02
N ARG A 9 7.68 0.82 6.93
CA ARG A 9 7.86 1.32 5.57
C ARG A 9 6.50 1.34 4.88
N VAL A 10 6.20 2.45 4.22
CA VAL A 10 4.96 2.63 3.47
C VAL A 10 5.31 3.05 2.05
N VAL A 11 4.75 2.33 1.08
CA VAL A 11 4.92 2.63 -0.34
C VAL A 11 3.55 2.84 -0.96
N LEU A 12 3.42 3.92 -1.72
CA LEU A 12 2.27 4.22 -2.55
C LEU A 12 2.67 4.11 -4.01
N GLU A 13 1.98 3.26 -4.74
CA GLU A 13 1.93 3.28 -6.18
C GLU A 13 0.61 3.88 -6.64
N ARG A 14 0.67 4.87 -7.53
CA ARG A 14 -0.48 5.37 -8.27
C ARG A 14 -0.34 4.97 -9.72
N SER A 15 -1.26 4.16 -10.23
CA SER A 15 -1.38 3.76 -11.61
C SER A 15 -2.66 4.35 -12.24
N GLY A 16 -2.69 4.51 -13.55
CA GLY A 16 -3.82 5.10 -14.29
C GLY A 16 -3.53 6.47 -14.91
N GLY A 17 -4.44 6.90 -15.80
CA GLY A 17 -4.30 8.07 -16.67
C GLY A 17 -3.86 7.73 -18.11
N LEU A 18 -4.05 8.69 -19.03
CA LEU A 18 -3.89 8.59 -20.50
C LEU A 18 -2.56 7.99 -21.03
N LEU A 19 -1.55 7.80 -20.19
CA LEU A 19 -0.22 7.33 -20.58
C LEU A 19 0.23 6.04 -19.86
N GLY A 20 -0.60 5.46 -18.98
CA GLY A 20 -0.28 4.22 -18.27
C GLY A 20 0.95 4.29 -17.36
N ARG A 21 1.41 5.50 -16.99
CA ARG A 21 2.62 5.68 -16.17
C ARG A 21 2.29 5.53 -14.69
N SER A 22 2.91 4.57 -14.03
CA SER A 22 2.87 4.44 -12.57
C SER A 22 3.84 5.42 -11.90
N VAL A 23 3.39 6.04 -10.81
CA VAL A 23 4.23 6.86 -9.93
C VAL A 23 4.32 6.16 -8.60
N ARG A 24 5.55 5.89 -8.15
CA ARG A 24 5.82 5.24 -6.87
C ARG A 24 6.49 6.20 -5.90
N ARG A 25 6.03 6.23 -4.67
CA ARG A 25 6.57 7.05 -3.57
C ARG A 25 6.60 6.24 -2.30
N GLY A 26 7.56 6.48 -1.43
CA GLY A 26 7.58 5.77 -0.16
C GLY A 26 8.32 6.50 0.94
N LEU A 27 7.95 6.17 2.16
CA LEU A 27 8.58 6.63 3.38
C LEU A 27 8.98 5.43 4.22
N ASP A 28 10.13 5.54 4.87
CA ASP A 28 10.57 4.59 5.88
C ASP A 28 10.89 5.37 7.16
N THR A 29 10.43 4.86 8.30
CA THR A 29 10.75 5.42 9.61
C THR A 29 12.24 5.57 9.88
N VAL A 30 13.13 4.83 9.20
CA VAL A 30 14.59 4.98 9.35
C VAL A 30 15.12 6.27 8.72
N ASP A 31 14.40 6.84 7.75
CA ASP A 31 14.79 8.04 7.01
C ASP A 31 14.10 9.30 7.56
N LEU A 32 13.34 9.18 8.66
CA LEU A 32 12.51 10.23 9.24
C LEU A 32 12.97 10.62 10.65
N SER A 33 12.63 11.84 11.08
CA SER A 33 12.77 12.22 12.48
C SER A 33 11.84 11.38 13.37
N GLU A 34 12.13 11.24 14.67
CA GLU A 34 11.31 10.41 15.58
C GLU A 34 9.84 10.86 15.61
N GLN A 35 9.58 12.17 15.53
CA GLN A 35 8.23 12.72 15.52
C GLN A 35 7.48 12.38 14.21
N GLU A 36 8.16 12.43 13.06
CA GLU A 36 7.60 12.02 11.78
C GLU A 36 7.41 10.50 11.70
N ALA A 37 8.35 9.73 12.25
CA ALA A 37 8.28 8.28 12.34
C ALA A 37 7.11 7.84 13.22
N GLU A 38 6.89 8.50 14.37
CA GLU A 38 5.73 8.24 15.22
C GLU A 38 4.40 8.55 14.50
N ASN A 39 4.34 9.67 13.77
CA ASN A 39 3.18 10.00 12.95
C ASN A 39 2.93 8.95 11.85
N LEU A 40 3.98 8.50 11.15
CA LEU A 40 3.88 7.46 10.12
C LEU A 40 3.40 6.13 10.72
N ARG A 41 3.95 5.71 11.87
CA ARG A 41 3.51 4.50 12.60
C ARG A 41 2.05 4.57 13.00
N ARG A 42 1.58 5.74 13.49
CA ARG A 42 0.17 5.94 13.84
C ARG A 42 -0.73 5.78 12.61
N LEU A 43 -0.44 6.49 11.53
CA LEU A 43 -1.26 6.47 10.30
C LEU A 43 -1.26 5.09 9.64
N ALA A 44 -0.12 4.39 9.61
CA ALA A 44 -0.04 3.03 9.09
C ALA A 44 -0.92 2.06 9.90
N ARG A 45 -0.90 2.13 11.24
CA ARG A 45 -1.77 1.32 12.09
C ARG A 45 -3.25 1.60 11.86
N GLU A 46 -3.62 2.88 11.71
CA GLU A 46 -5.01 3.27 11.41
C GLU A 46 -5.47 2.74 10.04
N ALA A 47 -4.60 2.82 9.03
CA ALA A 47 -4.87 2.30 7.69
C ALA A 47 -5.06 0.78 7.68
N VAL A 48 -4.24 0.03 8.45
CA VAL A 48 -4.39 -1.42 8.61
C VAL A 48 -5.68 -1.78 9.33
N HIS A 49 -5.94 -1.14 10.48
CA HIS A 49 -7.07 -1.48 11.34
C HIS A 49 -8.44 -1.14 10.73
N ARG A 50 -8.55 0.01 10.05
CA ARG A 50 -9.82 0.45 9.44
C ARG A 50 -10.00 0.00 7.99
N GLY A 51 -8.90 -0.35 7.31
CA GLY A 51 -8.93 -0.79 5.92
C GLY A 51 -9.22 -2.27 5.71
N GLY A 52 -9.31 -3.08 6.78
CA GLY A 52 -9.49 -4.54 6.67
C GLY A 52 -8.31 -5.24 6.00
N LEU A 53 -7.10 -4.70 6.15
CA LEU A 53 -5.89 -5.25 5.56
C LEU A 53 -5.60 -6.62 6.18
N VAL A 54 -5.64 -7.68 5.37
CA VAL A 54 -5.14 -9.00 5.78
C VAL A 54 -3.62 -8.88 5.85
N ALA A 55 -3.09 -8.81 7.08
CA ALA A 55 -1.66 -8.92 7.30
C ALA A 55 -1.22 -10.31 6.84
N THR A 56 -0.44 -10.39 5.76
CA THR A 56 0.32 -11.59 5.48
C THR A 56 1.56 -11.51 6.36
N THR A 57 1.61 -12.30 7.43
CA THR A 57 2.85 -12.49 8.21
C THR A 57 3.83 -13.24 7.32
N ASP A 58 4.67 -12.51 6.60
CA ASP A 58 5.69 -13.08 5.74
C ASP A 58 6.93 -13.40 6.59
N ALA A 59 6.86 -14.56 7.24
CA ALA A 59 8.06 -15.27 7.66
C ALA A 59 8.40 -16.28 6.55
N ALA A 60 9.09 -15.79 5.52
CA ALA A 60 9.78 -16.56 4.50
C ALA A 60 8.92 -17.49 3.61
N ASP A 61 8.59 -17.04 2.40
CA ASP A 61 8.65 -17.93 1.24
C ASP A 61 8.84 -17.15 -0.08
N ALA A 62 10.09 -17.10 -0.55
CA ALA A 62 10.36 -16.84 -1.95
C ALA A 62 10.17 -18.17 -2.70
N GLY A 63 8.96 -18.45 -3.19
CA GLY A 63 8.68 -19.70 -3.87
C GLY A 63 7.32 -19.78 -4.56
N GLN A 64 7.32 -19.57 -5.88
CA GLN A 64 6.48 -20.30 -6.83
C GLN A 64 4.94 -20.12 -6.75
N VAL A 65 4.41 -19.24 -7.61
CA VAL A 65 3.02 -19.35 -8.08
C VAL A 65 2.99 -20.23 -9.34
N ASP A 66 2.78 -21.52 -9.10
CA ASP A 66 2.33 -22.47 -10.12
C ASP A 66 0.83 -22.28 -10.38
N SER A 67 0.45 -22.44 -11.64
CA SER A 67 -0.89 -22.19 -12.15
C SER A 67 -1.91 -23.14 -11.53
N ILE A 68 -3.03 -22.60 -11.02
CA ILE A 68 -4.25 -23.40 -10.87
C ILE A 68 -5.44 -22.63 -11.41
N GLU A 69 -5.83 -23.01 -12.63
CA GLU A 69 -7.18 -22.76 -13.12
C GLU A 69 -8.19 -23.49 -12.22
N ALA A 70 -8.99 -22.74 -11.48
CA ALA A 70 -10.21 -23.23 -10.87
C ALA A 70 -11.37 -22.28 -11.20
N ARG A 71 -12.20 -22.75 -12.12
CA ARG A 71 -13.47 -22.20 -12.55
C ARG A 71 -14.38 -21.88 -11.35
N GLY A 72 -15.08 -20.73 -11.40
CA GLY A 72 -16.31 -20.57 -10.63
C GLY A 72 -16.66 -19.15 -10.17
N SER A 73 -16.86 -18.23 -11.12
CA SER A 73 -17.96 -17.24 -11.10
C SER A 73 -18.57 -16.85 -9.74
N THR A 74 -18.04 -15.81 -9.09
CA THR A 74 -18.81 -14.79 -8.30
C THR A 74 -18.08 -13.43 -8.22
N GLU A 75 -16.84 -13.29 -8.69
CA GLU A 75 -16.04 -12.05 -8.52
C GLU A 75 -15.99 -11.14 -9.76
N ALA A 76 -16.90 -11.33 -10.73
CA ALA A 76 -16.89 -10.64 -12.02
C ALA A 76 -17.95 -9.50 -12.15
N ARG A 77 -18.51 -9.02 -11.02
CA ARG A 77 -19.57 -7.99 -11.04
C ARG A 77 -19.24 -6.65 -10.38
N GLU A 78 -18.10 -6.50 -9.71
CA GLU A 78 -17.66 -5.17 -9.21
C GLU A 78 -16.64 -4.47 -10.12
N GLN A 79 -16.10 -5.17 -11.13
CA GLN A 79 -15.06 -4.64 -12.01
C GLN A 79 -15.59 -3.96 -13.30
N ARG A 80 -16.88 -3.63 -13.40
CA ARG A 80 -17.49 -3.06 -14.63
C ARG A 80 -18.03 -1.64 -14.51
N ASP A 81 -17.59 -0.88 -13.50
CA ASP A 81 -17.98 0.53 -13.32
C ASP A 81 -16.79 1.47 -13.02
N VAL A 82 -15.56 1.05 -13.37
CA VAL A 82 -14.36 1.89 -13.23
C VAL A 82 -14.12 2.60 -14.57
N GLY A 83 -14.76 3.77 -14.73
CA GLY A 83 -14.59 4.62 -15.91
C GLY A 83 -13.11 4.90 -16.21
N ALA A 84 -12.80 5.03 -17.51
CA ALA A 84 -11.45 5.11 -18.09
C ALA A 84 -10.55 6.27 -17.59
N ASP A 85 -11.06 7.13 -16.70
CA ASP A 85 -10.36 8.29 -16.13
C ASP A 85 -9.94 8.12 -14.66
N ARG A 86 -10.17 6.96 -14.04
CA ARG A 86 -9.90 6.80 -12.59
C ARG A 86 -8.48 6.34 -12.30
N PHE A 87 -7.82 7.02 -11.37
CA PHE A 87 -6.56 6.54 -10.80
C PHE A 87 -6.81 5.34 -9.89
N VAL A 88 -5.92 4.36 -9.97
CA VAL A 88 -5.81 3.23 -9.05
C VAL A 88 -4.61 3.48 -8.14
N TYR A 89 -4.79 3.24 -6.85
CA TYR A 89 -3.77 3.41 -5.83
C TYR A 89 -3.52 2.06 -5.17
N THR A 90 -2.27 1.63 -5.14
CA THR A 90 -1.81 0.47 -4.38
C THR A 90 -0.93 0.98 -3.24
N LEU A 91 -1.32 0.65 -2.01
CA LEU A 91 -0.64 1.02 -0.79
C LEU A 91 -0.04 -0.24 -0.16
N GLU A 92 1.27 -0.29 -0.04
CA GLU A 92 2.03 -1.34 0.63
C GLU A 92 2.51 -0.82 1.99
N ILE A 93 2.29 -1.59 3.05
CA ILE A 93 2.71 -1.27 4.42
C ILE A 93 3.50 -2.47 4.96
N ASP A 94 4.79 -2.27 5.21
CA ASP A 94 5.65 -3.20 5.93
C ASP A 94 5.81 -2.74 7.38
N ARG A 95 5.43 -3.58 8.33
CA ARG A 95 5.48 -3.28 9.77
C ARG A 95 5.83 -4.53 10.57
N ALA A 96 6.96 -4.53 11.26
CA ALA A 96 7.33 -5.60 12.20
C ALA A 96 7.21 -7.06 11.67
N GLY A 97 7.42 -7.27 10.36
CA GLY A 97 7.27 -8.59 9.71
C GLY A 97 5.87 -8.88 9.15
N GLU A 98 4.92 -7.96 9.33
CA GLU A 98 3.63 -7.95 8.65
C GLU A 98 3.75 -7.14 7.36
N HIS A 99 3.35 -7.74 6.25
CA HIS A 99 3.19 -7.04 4.97
C HIS A 99 1.70 -6.92 4.66
N ALA A 100 1.26 -5.71 4.33
CA ALA A 100 -0.14 -5.40 4.08
C ALA A 100 -0.27 -4.61 2.76
N VAL A 101 -1.00 -5.13 1.79
CA VAL A 101 -1.23 -4.47 0.49
C VAL A 101 -2.71 -4.14 0.33
N ARG A 102 -3.03 -2.87 0.05
CA ARG A 102 -4.40 -2.41 -0.23
C ARG A 102 -4.45 -1.71 -1.57
N THR A 103 -5.38 -2.12 -2.42
CA THR A 103 -5.66 -1.44 -3.69
C THR A 103 -7.03 -0.77 -3.62
N PHE A 104 -7.11 0.48 -4.06
CA PHE A 104 -8.36 1.24 -4.15
C PHE A 104 -8.33 2.17 -5.36
N SER A 105 -9.50 2.40 -5.95
CA SER A 105 -9.69 3.35 -7.05
C SER A 105 -10.30 4.65 -6.54
N GLU A 106 -10.32 5.69 -7.37
CA GLU A 106 -11.06 6.89 -7.02
C GLU A 106 -12.58 6.65 -6.90
N PRO A 107 -13.25 7.26 -5.90
CA PRO A 107 -12.72 8.24 -4.94
C PRO A 107 -11.90 7.62 -3.79
N VAL A 108 -10.82 8.31 -3.39
CA VAL A 108 -9.92 7.87 -2.31
C VAL A 108 -10.66 7.82 -0.96
N PRO A 109 -10.61 6.68 -0.23
CA PRO A 109 -11.25 6.55 1.07
C PRO A 109 -10.71 7.55 2.11
N ASP A 110 -11.59 8.13 2.92
CA ASP A 110 -11.22 9.15 3.91
C ASP A 110 -10.18 8.65 4.94
N GLU A 111 -10.22 7.36 5.29
CA GLU A 111 -9.27 6.78 6.24
C GLU A 111 -7.81 6.77 5.75
N VAL A 112 -7.57 6.75 4.43
CA VAL A 112 -6.21 6.73 3.86
C VAL A 112 -5.73 8.11 3.39
N ARG A 113 -6.62 9.11 3.31
CA ARG A 113 -6.26 10.48 2.91
C ARG A 113 -5.09 11.09 3.69
N PRO A 114 -5.02 11.03 5.03
CA PRO A 114 -3.90 11.64 5.76
C PRO A 114 -2.56 10.94 5.44
N LEU A 115 -2.57 9.62 5.27
CA LEU A 115 -1.38 8.86 4.89
C LEU A 115 -0.93 9.18 3.45
N LEU A 116 -1.88 9.30 2.52
CA LEU A 116 -1.60 9.73 1.15
C LEU A 116 -1.06 11.16 1.09
N ALA A 117 -1.60 12.07 1.89
CA ALA A 117 -1.10 13.45 1.97
C ALA A 117 0.37 13.48 2.41
N LEU A 118 0.75 12.63 3.36
CA LEU A 118 2.14 12.46 3.77
C LEU A 118 3.01 11.84 2.65
N LEU A 119 2.49 10.83 1.95
CA LEU A 119 3.22 10.18 0.85
C LEU A 119 3.37 11.09 -0.39
N ARG A 120 2.55 12.13 -0.54
CA ARG A 120 2.71 13.13 -1.62
C ARG A 120 3.96 13.99 -1.47
N THR A 121 4.49 14.14 -0.26
CA THR A 121 5.77 14.85 0.00
C THR A 121 6.96 13.89 0.02
N ALA A 122 6.71 12.58 -0.02
CA ALA A 122 7.74 11.56 0.03
C ALA A 122 8.60 11.52 -1.24
N PRO A 123 9.86 11.05 -1.12
CA PRO A 123 10.73 10.80 -2.27
C PRO A 123 10.08 9.89 -3.31
N LEU A 124 10.36 10.17 -4.58
CA LEU A 124 9.99 9.28 -5.67
C LEU A 124 10.86 8.03 -5.61
N LEU A 125 10.22 6.87 -5.69
CA LEU A 125 10.88 5.60 -5.81
C LEU A 125 10.97 5.21 -7.29
N PRO A 126 11.97 4.39 -7.69
CA PRO A 126 11.98 3.81 -9.02
C PRO A 126 10.67 3.03 -9.24
N ALA A 127 10.16 3.06 -10.47
CA ALA A 127 9.01 2.26 -10.84
C ALA A 127 9.30 0.78 -10.52
N SER A 128 8.30 0.06 -10.01
CA SER A 128 8.42 -1.39 -9.87
C SER A 128 8.68 -1.97 -11.26
N ARG A 129 9.82 -2.66 -11.41
CA ARG A 129 10.14 -3.35 -12.67
C ARG A 129 9.18 -4.55 -12.78
N PRO A 130 8.45 -4.70 -13.89
CA PRO A 130 7.58 -5.86 -14.11
C PRO A 130 8.40 -7.15 -14.23
#